data_AF-A0A958PFM4-F1
#
_entry.id   AF-A0A958PFM4-F1
#
_cell.length_a   1.000
_cell.length_b   1.000
_cell.length_c   1.000
_cell.angle_alpha   90.00
_cell.angle_beta   90.00
_cell.angle_gamma   90.00
#
_symmetry.space_group_name_H-M   'P 1'
#
loop_
_entity.id
_entity.type
_entity.pdbx_description
1 polymer ?
#
loop_
_entity_poly.entity_id
_entity_poly.type
_entity_poly.pdbx_seq_one_letter_code
_entity_poly.pdbx_strand_id
1 'polypeptide(L)'
;FKDQTEVLIRTREAARIVGGTPLDRPEDVERDPRTGSMYITLTNNKPKGNFHGSILKIEEENSDSGSMQFKASTFLVGGKDSGFSCPDNLVFDHHGDLWMASDIAGDAMGNKPYDAFGNNGLFYIPMSGPQAGEVMQVASAPKDAEFTGPCFSKDGKTLFLSVQHPGETSESIDKLTSHWPDGGSAIPKPSVIAIEVG
;
A
#
# COMPACT_ATOMS: atom_id res chain seq x y z
N PHE A 1 6.57 -30.26 14.27
CA PHE A 1 5.48 -30.45 13.29
C PHE A 1 5.39 -31.93 12.95
N LYS A 2 4.19 -32.51 12.99
CA LYS A 2 3.91 -33.93 12.74
C LYS A 2 3.87 -34.25 11.25
N ASP A 3 3.36 -33.32 10.45
CA ASP A 3 3.20 -33.44 8.99
C ASP A 3 3.16 -32.05 8.33
N GLN A 4 3.01 -32.02 7.00
CA GLN A 4 2.95 -30.79 6.22
C GLN A 4 1.70 -29.95 6.51
N THR A 5 0.58 -30.57 6.88
CA THR A 5 -0.64 -29.86 7.25
C THR A 5 -0.41 -29.03 8.51
N GLU A 6 0.28 -29.57 9.50
CA GLU A 6 0.62 -28.81 10.70
C GLU A 6 1.58 -27.65 10.39
N VAL A 7 2.55 -27.83 9.48
CA VAL A 7 3.43 -26.74 9.03
C VAL A 7 2.62 -25.60 8.43
N LEU A 8 1.66 -25.89 7.55
CA LEU A 8 0.83 -24.86 6.89
C LEU A 8 -0.09 -24.14 7.89
N ILE A 9 -0.72 -24.86 8.82
CA ILE A 9 -1.56 -24.25 9.87
C ILE A 9 -0.71 -23.37 10.80
N ARG A 10 0.50 -23.80 11.14
CA ARG A 10 1.42 -23.11 12.06
C ARG A 10 2.56 -22.41 11.32
N THR A 11 2.30 -21.91 10.09
CA THR A 11 3.34 -21.37 9.20
C THR A 11 4.20 -20.29 9.88
N ARG A 12 3.59 -19.42 10.70
CA ARG A 12 4.32 -18.37 11.43
C ARG A 12 5.37 -18.92 12.40
N GLU A 13 5.07 -20.04 13.06
CA GLU A 13 6.00 -20.71 13.97
C GLU A 13 7.09 -21.45 13.20
N ALA A 14 6.71 -22.17 12.14
CA ALA A 14 7.65 -22.86 11.26
C ALA A 14 8.66 -21.88 10.65
N ALA A 15 8.18 -20.75 10.12
CA ALA A 15 9.01 -19.69 9.54
C ALA A 15 10.00 -19.12 10.57
N ARG A 16 9.59 -18.93 11.83
CA ARG A 16 10.49 -18.49 12.89
C ARG A 16 11.58 -19.51 13.21
N ILE A 17 11.23 -20.79 13.24
CA ILE A 17 12.19 -21.88 13.53
C ILE A 17 13.27 -21.96 12.45
N VAL A 18 12.93 -21.74 11.18
CA VAL A 18 13.91 -21.75 10.08
C VAL A 18 14.66 -20.42 9.93
N GLY A 19 14.47 -19.46 10.85
CA GLY A 19 15.20 -18.20 10.87
C GLY A 19 14.66 -17.12 9.93
N GLY A 20 13.36 -17.16 9.58
CA GLY A 20 12.73 -16.13 8.75
C GLY A 20 12.90 -14.74 9.35
N THR A 21 13.32 -13.77 8.52
CA THR A 21 13.57 -12.39 8.93
C THR A 21 12.25 -11.69 9.29
N PRO A 22 12.08 -11.18 10.53
CA PRO A 22 10.90 -10.39 10.88
C PRO A 22 10.91 -9.05 10.14
N LEU A 23 9.83 -8.76 9.41
CA LEU A 23 9.64 -7.50 8.68
C LEU A 23 8.64 -6.58 9.38
N ASP A 24 8.62 -5.32 8.93
CA ASP A 24 7.76 -4.27 9.49
C ASP A 24 6.42 -4.22 8.77
N ARG A 25 5.50 -5.11 9.20
CA ARG A 25 4.15 -5.29 8.64
C ARG A 25 4.11 -5.32 7.09
N PRO A 26 4.57 -6.42 6.48
CA PRO A 26 4.33 -6.64 5.05
C PRO A 26 2.83 -6.66 4.74
N GLU A 27 2.40 -5.86 3.77
CA GLU A 27 1.02 -5.85 3.26
C GLU A 27 1.02 -6.35 1.79
N ASP A 28 0.83 -5.48 0.80
CA ASP A 28 0.73 -5.87 -0.61
C ASP A 28 2.09 -6.17 -1.28
N VAL A 29 2.04 -6.97 -2.35
CA VAL A 29 3.19 -7.38 -3.14
C VAL A 29 2.89 -7.34 -4.64
N GLU A 30 3.76 -6.66 -5.39
CA GLU A 30 3.61 -6.50 -6.83
C GLU A 30 4.88 -6.83 -7.60
N ARG A 31 4.71 -7.38 -8.82
CA ARG A 31 5.83 -7.78 -9.69
C ARG A 31 6.01 -6.76 -10.80
N ASP A 32 7.19 -6.15 -10.87
CA ASP A 32 7.53 -5.24 -11.97
C ASP A 32 7.49 -6.00 -13.30
N PRO A 33 6.60 -5.62 -14.25
CA PRO A 33 6.43 -6.34 -15.50
C PRO A 33 7.66 -6.26 -16.41
N ARG A 34 8.56 -5.28 -16.22
CA ARG A 34 9.76 -5.10 -17.06
C ARG A 34 10.97 -5.86 -16.54
N THR A 35 11.16 -5.89 -15.22
CA THR A 35 12.37 -6.47 -14.59
C THR A 35 12.11 -7.81 -13.92
N GLY A 36 10.86 -8.10 -13.56
CA GLY A 36 10.49 -9.24 -12.72
C GLY A 36 10.81 -9.07 -11.24
N SER A 37 11.36 -7.92 -10.83
CA SER A 37 11.60 -7.62 -9.41
C SER A 37 10.29 -7.56 -8.63
N MET A 38 10.29 -7.99 -7.37
CA MET A 38 9.13 -7.87 -6.48
C MET A 38 9.23 -6.62 -5.62
N TYR A 39 8.11 -5.94 -5.44
CA TYR A 39 7.95 -4.78 -4.57
C TYR A 39 6.94 -5.12 -3.49
N ILE A 40 7.30 -4.91 -2.23
CA ILE A 40 6.47 -5.26 -1.06
C ILE A 40 6.33 -4.02 -0.18
N THR A 41 5.11 -3.65 0.18
CA THR A 41 4.91 -2.58 1.16
C THR A 41 5.17 -3.09 2.57
N LEU A 42 5.88 -2.28 3.34
CA LEU A 42 6.11 -2.48 4.77
C LEU A 42 5.44 -1.30 5.48
N THR A 43 4.15 -1.41 5.78
CA THR A 43 3.30 -0.24 6.08
C THR A 43 3.77 0.54 7.31
N ASN A 44 4.14 -0.14 8.40
CA ASN A 44 4.76 0.48 9.59
C ASN A 44 5.14 -0.58 10.62
N ASN A 45 5.87 -0.15 11.65
CA ASN A 45 6.06 -0.91 12.88
C ASN A 45 6.20 0.05 14.08
N LYS A 46 5.06 0.58 14.54
CA LYS A 46 4.99 1.57 15.63
C LYS A 46 5.76 1.13 16.90
N PRO A 47 5.66 -0.15 17.36
CA PRO A 47 6.44 -0.62 18.50
C PRO A 47 7.97 -0.56 18.33
N LYS A 48 8.46 -0.56 17.08
CA LYS A 48 9.89 -0.38 16.76
C LYS A 48 10.26 1.07 16.40
N GLY A 49 9.33 2.02 16.53
CA GLY A 49 9.55 3.42 16.16
C GLY A 49 9.53 3.69 14.65
N ASN A 50 9.17 2.70 13.83
CA ASN A 50 8.94 2.90 12.40
C ASN A 50 7.48 3.30 12.18
N PHE A 51 7.20 4.60 12.09
CA PHE A 51 5.83 5.09 11.91
C PHE A 51 5.40 5.18 10.44
N HIS A 52 6.35 5.35 9.52
CA HIS A 52 6.04 5.75 8.16
C HIS A 52 6.16 4.63 7.12
N GLY A 53 6.82 3.54 7.47
CA GLY A 53 6.95 2.39 6.59
C GLY A 53 7.93 2.60 5.44
N SER A 54 7.95 1.65 4.52
CA SER A 54 8.82 1.64 3.35
C SER A 54 8.28 0.70 2.27
N ILE A 55 8.91 0.72 1.10
CA ILE A 55 8.70 -0.26 0.04
C ILE A 55 10.00 -1.06 -0.10
N LEU A 56 9.92 -2.36 0.13
CA LEU A 56 11.01 -3.32 -0.07
C LEU A 56 11.04 -3.74 -1.54
N LYS A 57 12.25 -3.85 -2.11
CA LYS A 57 12.51 -4.47 -3.41
C LYS A 57 13.26 -5.78 -3.23
N ILE A 58 12.82 -6.81 -3.92
CA ILE A 58 13.50 -8.11 -4.06
C ILE A 58 13.87 -8.32 -5.52
N GLU A 59 15.14 -8.64 -5.75
CA GLU A 59 15.72 -8.96 -7.06
C GLU A 59 16.24 -10.40 -7.01
N GLU A 60 15.56 -11.32 -7.67
CA GLU A 60 15.94 -12.74 -7.73
C GLU A 60 17.21 -12.93 -8.59
N GLU A 61 18.11 -13.82 -8.16
CA GLU A 61 19.35 -14.10 -8.89
C GLU A 61 19.03 -14.56 -10.33
N ASN A 62 19.74 -14.00 -11.31
CA ASN A 62 19.53 -14.26 -12.74
C ASN A 62 18.12 -13.95 -13.27
N SER A 63 17.32 -13.15 -12.55
CA SER A 63 15.90 -12.90 -12.89
C SER A 63 15.07 -14.18 -13.00
N ASP A 64 15.44 -15.20 -12.21
CA ASP A 64 14.78 -16.50 -12.17
C ASP A 64 13.92 -16.65 -10.91
N SER A 65 12.60 -16.76 -11.08
CA SER A 65 11.66 -16.97 -9.97
C SER A 65 11.68 -18.36 -9.35
N GLY A 66 12.47 -19.28 -9.91
CA GLY A 66 12.85 -20.52 -9.25
C GLY A 66 14.07 -20.40 -8.35
N SER A 67 14.75 -19.24 -8.33
CA SER A 67 15.97 -19.04 -7.55
C SER A 67 15.71 -19.07 -6.05
N MET A 68 16.63 -19.70 -5.32
CA MET A 68 16.65 -19.69 -3.85
C MET A 68 17.47 -18.53 -3.27
N GLN A 69 17.99 -17.65 -4.14
CA GLN A 69 18.80 -16.51 -3.76
C GLN A 69 18.23 -15.23 -4.38
N PHE A 70 18.23 -14.16 -3.59
CA PHE A 70 17.80 -12.84 -4.01
C PHE A 70 18.57 -11.75 -3.29
N LYS A 71 18.59 -10.56 -3.87
CA LYS A 71 19.01 -9.34 -3.21
C LYS A 71 17.78 -8.60 -2.69
N ALA A 72 17.82 -8.19 -1.43
CA ALA A 72 16.80 -7.34 -0.81
C ALA A 72 17.36 -5.93 -0.59
N SER A 73 16.56 -4.91 -0.91
CA SER A 73 16.92 -3.50 -0.68
C SER A 73 15.67 -2.66 -0.45
N THR A 74 15.78 -1.59 0.33
CA THR A 74 14.69 -0.60 0.44
C THR A 74 14.63 0.24 -0.83
N PHE A 75 13.49 0.22 -1.52
CA PHE A 75 13.23 1.04 -2.70
C PHE A 75 12.90 2.49 -2.31
N LEU A 76 11.88 2.67 -1.48
CA LEU A 76 11.45 3.97 -0.98
C LEU A 76 11.19 3.89 0.53
N VAL A 77 11.49 4.97 1.24
CA VAL A 77 11.20 5.12 2.68
C VAL A 77 10.06 6.11 2.82
N GLY A 78 9.04 5.77 3.61
CA GLY A 78 7.97 6.69 3.98
C GLY A 78 8.49 7.76 4.93
N GLY A 79 7.98 8.98 4.80
CA GLY A 79 8.36 10.12 5.62
C GLY A 79 8.12 11.44 4.92
N LYS A 80 8.42 12.53 5.62
CA LYS A 80 8.20 13.90 5.09
C LYS A 80 8.95 14.16 3.79
N ASP A 81 10.14 13.60 3.65
CA ASP A 81 10.99 13.80 2.46
C ASP A 81 10.41 13.12 1.21
N SER A 82 9.73 11.99 1.37
CA SER A 82 9.07 11.27 0.26
C SER A 82 7.60 11.65 0.07
N GLY A 83 7.03 12.41 1.00
CA GLY A 83 5.65 12.91 0.91
C GLY A 83 4.56 11.87 1.15
N PHE A 84 4.91 10.63 1.54
CA PHE A 84 3.95 9.58 1.88
C PHE A 84 4.28 8.92 3.22
N SER A 85 3.30 8.23 3.79
CA SER A 85 3.43 7.43 5.00
C SER A 85 2.51 6.22 4.88
N CYS A 86 2.84 5.12 5.57
CA CYS A 86 2.04 3.90 5.60
C CYS A 86 1.66 3.38 4.21
N PRO A 87 2.62 3.08 3.32
CA PRO A 87 2.30 2.48 2.03
C PRO A 87 1.63 1.12 2.25
N ASP A 88 0.59 0.81 1.49
CA ASP A 88 -0.20 -0.41 1.66
C ASP A 88 -0.39 -1.14 0.33
N ASN A 89 -1.25 -0.64 -0.56
CA ASN A 89 -1.58 -1.30 -1.82
C ASN A 89 -0.66 -0.84 -2.95
N LEU A 90 -0.37 -1.73 -3.90
CA LEU A 90 0.46 -1.48 -5.08
C LEU A 90 -0.25 -1.94 -6.37
N VAL A 91 0.08 -1.31 -7.49
CA VAL A 91 -0.17 -1.89 -8.82
C VAL A 91 0.82 -1.31 -9.83
N PHE A 92 1.30 -2.11 -10.78
CA PHE A 92 1.99 -1.58 -11.95
C PHE A 92 0.99 -1.28 -13.08
N ASP A 93 1.12 -0.12 -13.72
CA ASP A 93 0.38 0.16 -14.94
C ASP A 93 1.00 -0.52 -16.18
N HIS A 94 0.36 -0.34 -17.33
CA HIS A 94 0.81 -0.94 -18.59
C HIS A 94 2.12 -0.33 -19.14
N HIS A 95 2.54 0.82 -18.63
CA HIS A 95 3.84 1.44 -18.93
C HIS A 95 4.94 0.91 -17.99
N GLY A 96 4.56 0.16 -16.96
CA GLY A 96 5.44 -0.37 -15.93
C GLY A 96 5.75 0.64 -14.83
N ASP A 97 4.98 1.71 -14.71
CA ASP A 97 5.13 2.66 -13.61
C ASP A 97 4.28 2.22 -12.41
N LEU A 98 4.77 2.53 -11.21
CA LEU A 98 4.23 1.99 -9.96
C LEU A 98 3.19 2.95 -9.38
N TRP A 99 2.04 2.42 -9.02
CA TRP A 99 1.01 3.12 -8.27
C TRP A 99 0.96 2.55 -6.86
N MET A 100 0.81 3.43 -5.88
CA MET A 100 0.79 3.07 -4.46
C MET A 100 -0.33 3.80 -3.75
N ALA A 101 -1.05 3.12 -2.86
CA ALA A 101 -2.00 3.74 -1.94
C ALA A 101 -1.50 3.66 -0.51
N SER A 102 -1.76 4.71 0.27
CA SER A 102 -1.44 4.73 1.70
C SER A 102 -2.62 4.34 2.59
N ASP A 103 -2.31 3.73 3.73
CA ASP A 103 -3.24 3.44 4.83
C ASP A 103 -2.70 3.92 6.20
N ILE A 104 -2.91 5.21 6.47
CA ILE A 104 -2.86 5.76 7.81
C ILE A 104 -4.24 5.56 8.42
N ALA A 105 -4.30 4.83 9.55
CA ALA A 105 -5.52 4.72 10.35
C ALA A 105 -6.16 6.09 10.58
N GLY A 106 -7.47 6.19 10.40
CA GLY A 106 -8.26 7.42 10.50
C GLY A 106 -8.14 8.11 11.86
N ASP A 107 -8.01 7.37 12.96
CA ASP A 107 -7.78 7.96 14.30
C ASP A 107 -6.39 8.63 14.45
N ALA A 108 -5.41 8.20 13.64
CA ALA A 108 -4.06 8.74 13.60
C ALA A 108 -3.89 9.84 12.56
N MET A 109 -4.77 9.90 11.57
CA MET A 109 -4.77 10.88 10.49
C MET A 109 -4.85 12.32 11.03
N GLY A 110 -3.99 13.21 10.53
CA GLY A 110 -3.90 14.59 11.02
C GLY A 110 -3.25 14.76 12.41
N ASN A 111 -2.92 13.67 13.11
CA ASN A 111 -2.19 13.68 14.37
C ASN A 111 -0.71 13.34 14.14
N LYS A 112 0.18 13.81 15.01
CA LYS A 112 1.62 13.45 14.94
C LYS A 112 1.81 11.93 15.07
N PRO A 113 2.73 11.32 14.32
CA PRO A 113 3.67 11.94 13.37
C PRO A 113 3.12 12.11 11.94
N TYR A 114 1.82 11.91 11.72
CA TYR A 114 1.17 11.89 10.41
C TYR A 114 0.54 13.23 9.98
N ASP A 115 0.66 14.26 10.81
CA ASP A 115 0.06 15.59 10.64
C ASP A 115 0.45 16.28 9.31
N ALA A 116 1.58 15.91 8.73
CA ALA A 116 2.07 16.46 7.47
C ALA A 116 1.46 15.83 6.21
N PHE A 117 0.78 14.68 6.30
CA PHE A 117 0.33 13.92 5.11
C PHE A 117 -1.14 14.13 4.76
N GLY A 118 -1.96 14.64 5.69
CA GLY A 118 -3.40 14.83 5.46
C GLY A 118 -4.14 13.50 5.38
N ASN A 119 -5.13 13.40 4.47
CA ASN A 119 -5.83 12.15 4.21
C ASN A 119 -4.93 11.15 3.48
N ASN A 120 -5.30 9.87 3.50
CA ASN A 120 -4.68 8.87 2.67
C ASN A 120 -4.68 9.26 1.19
N GLY A 121 -3.69 8.78 0.45
CA GLY A 121 -3.45 9.21 -0.92
C GLY A 121 -3.27 8.05 -1.89
N LEU A 122 -3.48 8.35 -3.17
CA LEU A 122 -2.99 7.56 -4.28
C LEU A 122 -1.76 8.28 -4.85
N PHE A 123 -0.70 7.53 -5.06
CA PHE A 123 0.60 8.02 -5.51
C PHE A 123 1.01 7.32 -6.78
N TYR A 124 1.62 8.08 -7.68
CA TYR A 124 2.24 7.63 -8.92
C TYR A 124 3.76 7.78 -8.82
N ILE A 125 4.48 6.73 -9.19
CA ILE A 125 5.93 6.62 -9.08
C ILE A 125 6.46 6.15 -10.43
N PRO A 126 7.02 7.05 -11.27
CA PRO A 126 7.70 6.66 -12.50
C PRO A 126 8.85 5.72 -12.15
N MET A 127 9.03 4.69 -12.94
CA MET A 127 10.04 3.67 -12.69
C MET A 127 11.16 3.69 -13.73
N SER A 128 11.07 4.62 -14.68
CA SER A 128 12.08 4.86 -15.72
C SER A 128 12.14 6.35 -16.09
N GLY A 129 13.19 6.73 -16.82
CA GLY A 129 13.39 8.11 -17.25
C GLY A 129 13.92 9.05 -16.15
N PRO A 130 13.96 10.37 -16.42
CA PRO A 130 14.58 11.34 -15.52
C PRO A 130 13.91 11.48 -14.15
N GLN A 131 12.62 11.13 -14.06
CA GLN A 131 11.82 11.21 -12.84
C GLN A 131 11.68 9.85 -12.13
N ALA A 132 12.48 8.86 -12.50
CA ALA A 132 12.40 7.53 -11.91
C ALA A 132 12.58 7.60 -10.38
N GLY A 133 11.62 7.06 -9.64
CA GLY A 133 11.57 7.07 -8.17
C GLY A 133 10.97 8.33 -7.54
N GLU A 134 10.60 9.35 -8.32
CA GLU A 134 9.87 10.50 -7.78
C GLU A 134 8.45 10.08 -7.36
N VAL A 135 8.04 10.47 -6.16
CA VAL A 135 6.70 10.15 -5.63
C VAL A 135 5.78 11.34 -5.87
N MET A 136 4.68 11.12 -6.60
CA MET A 136 3.69 12.15 -6.90
C MET A 136 2.32 11.73 -6.38
N GLN A 137 1.75 12.49 -5.45
CA GLN A 137 0.36 12.27 -5.05
C GLN A 137 -0.58 12.74 -6.16
N VAL A 138 -1.44 11.84 -6.63
CA VAL A 138 -2.39 12.10 -7.73
C VAL A 138 -3.85 12.16 -7.27
N ALA A 139 -4.16 11.57 -6.11
CA ALA A 139 -5.47 11.71 -5.48
C ALA A 139 -5.37 11.66 -3.95
N SER A 140 -6.41 12.19 -3.30
CA SER A 140 -6.61 12.13 -1.85
C SER A 140 -7.93 11.40 -1.58
N ALA A 141 -7.88 10.43 -0.67
CA ALA A 141 -9.04 9.69 -0.21
C ALA A 141 -9.98 10.62 0.59
N PRO A 142 -11.28 10.29 0.67
CA PRO A 142 -12.19 10.95 1.59
C PRO A 142 -11.70 10.86 3.04
N LYS A 143 -12.27 11.71 3.89
CA LYS A 143 -11.95 11.71 5.31
C LYS A 143 -12.14 10.31 5.93
N ASP A 144 -11.15 9.91 6.72
CA ASP A 144 -11.11 8.66 7.47
C ASP A 144 -11.22 7.40 6.57
N ALA A 145 -10.84 7.52 5.30
CA ALA A 145 -10.84 6.43 4.33
C ALA A 145 -9.40 6.08 3.92
N GLU A 146 -9.24 4.90 3.34
CA GLU A 146 -8.07 4.55 2.53
C GLU A 146 -8.49 4.19 1.10
N PHE A 147 -7.50 4.15 0.23
CA PHE A 147 -7.65 3.55 -1.09
C PHE A 147 -7.07 2.13 -1.08
N THR A 148 -7.82 1.16 -1.59
CA THR A 148 -7.39 -0.25 -1.62
C THR A 148 -7.86 -0.98 -2.89
N GLY A 149 -7.18 -2.08 -3.25
CA GLY A 149 -7.52 -2.90 -4.41
C GLY A 149 -7.44 -2.15 -5.75
N PRO A 150 -6.32 -1.49 -6.07
CA PRO A 150 -6.12 -0.88 -7.38
C PRO A 150 -6.08 -1.94 -8.50
N CYS A 151 -6.74 -1.67 -9.63
CA CYS A 151 -6.69 -2.54 -10.80
C CYS A 151 -6.89 -1.75 -12.09
N PHE A 152 -5.99 -1.91 -13.07
CA PHE A 152 -6.16 -1.32 -14.38
C PHE A 152 -7.09 -2.15 -15.27
N SER A 153 -7.98 -1.45 -15.97
CA SER A 153 -8.67 -1.95 -17.15
C SER A 153 -7.67 -2.49 -18.19
N LYS A 154 -8.13 -3.41 -19.03
CA LYS A 154 -7.28 -4.10 -20.01
C LYS A 154 -6.60 -3.18 -21.03
N ASP A 155 -7.21 -2.04 -21.35
CA ASP A 155 -6.62 -1.05 -22.26
C ASP A 155 -5.77 0.00 -21.54
N GLY A 156 -5.63 -0.10 -20.21
CA GLY A 156 -4.82 0.78 -19.38
C GLY A 156 -5.41 2.17 -19.15
N LYS A 157 -6.62 2.46 -19.66
CA LYS A 157 -7.21 3.82 -19.64
C LYS A 157 -8.03 4.13 -18.40
N THR A 158 -8.36 3.11 -17.64
CA THR A 158 -9.12 3.24 -16.40
C THR A 158 -8.43 2.49 -15.27
N LEU A 159 -8.17 3.18 -14.17
CA LEU A 159 -7.81 2.61 -12.89
C LEU A 159 -9.07 2.48 -12.02
N PHE A 160 -9.41 1.25 -11.64
CA PHE A 160 -10.41 0.97 -10.62
C PHE A 160 -9.74 0.94 -9.25
N LEU A 161 -10.38 1.54 -8.24
CA LEU A 161 -9.84 1.64 -6.88
C LEU A 161 -10.99 1.64 -5.87
N SER A 162 -10.86 0.93 -4.78
CA SER A 162 -11.86 0.97 -3.70
C SER A 162 -11.55 2.10 -2.74
N VAL A 163 -12.55 2.88 -2.36
CA VAL A 163 -12.52 3.73 -1.17
C VAL A 163 -13.06 2.89 -0.01
N GLN A 164 -12.19 2.52 0.92
CA GLN A 164 -12.55 1.70 2.06
C GLN A 164 -12.99 2.56 3.24
N HIS A 165 -14.01 2.09 3.96
CA HIS A 165 -14.51 2.62 5.24
C HIS A 165 -14.47 4.15 5.41
N PRO A 166 -15.04 4.94 4.48
CA PRO A 166 -15.11 6.38 4.67
C PRO A 166 -15.83 6.72 5.97
N GLY A 167 -15.20 7.56 6.79
CA GLY A 167 -15.74 7.92 8.10
C GLY A 167 -15.53 6.86 9.18
N GLU A 168 -14.45 6.06 9.13
CA GLU A 168 -14.20 4.97 10.10
C GLU A 168 -14.30 5.42 11.57
N THR A 169 -14.02 6.70 11.85
CA THR A 169 -14.03 7.26 13.21
C THR A 169 -15.39 7.78 13.66
N SER A 170 -16.45 7.55 12.86
CA SER A 170 -17.82 7.89 13.23
C SER A 170 -18.26 7.13 14.49
N GLU A 171 -18.65 7.86 15.54
CA GLU A 171 -19.06 7.25 16.82
C GLU A 171 -20.42 6.52 16.72
N SER A 172 -21.31 7.03 15.86
CA SER A 172 -22.65 6.49 15.63
C SER A 172 -23.24 7.05 14.33
N ILE A 173 -24.42 6.53 13.93
CA ILE A 173 -25.16 7.00 12.75
C ILE A 173 -25.58 8.48 12.84
N ASP A 174 -25.67 9.04 14.05
CA ASP A 174 -26.02 10.44 14.29
C ASP A 174 -24.80 11.36 14.39
N LYS A 175 -23.59 10.79 14.37
CA LYS A 175 -22.30 11.48 14.54
C LYS A 175 -21.28 11.01 13.50
N LEU A 176 -21.65 11.17 12.24
CA LEU A 176 -20.83 10.76 11.11
C LEU A 176 -19.67 11.74 10.89
N THR A 177 -18.48 11.21 10.60
CA THR A 177 -17.29 12.01 10.27
C THR A 177 -17.09 12.17 8.76
N SER A 178 -17.75 11.35 7.96
CA SER A 178 -17.77 11.41 6.50
C SER A 178 -19.18 11.17 5.98
N HIS A 179 -19.48 11.74 4.81
CA HIS A 179 -20.73 11.54 4.07
C HIS A 179 -20.46 11.09 2.63
N TRP A 180 -19.24 10.67 2.33
CA TRP A 180 -18.85 10.22 1.00
C TRP A 180 -19.54 8.88 0.63
N PRO A 181 -20.01 8.67 -0.61
CA PRO A 181 -19.83 9.54 -1.78
C PRO A 181 -20.92 10.60 -1.98
N ASP A 182 -22.12 10.41 -1.43
CA ASP A 182 -23.30 11.20 -1.80
C ASP A 182 -23.34 12.60 -1.16
N GLY A 183 -22.54 12.84 -0.12
CA GLY A 183 -22.46 14.11 0.61
C GLY A 183 -23.69 14.41 1.48
N GLY A 184 -23.79 15.66 1.92
CA GLY A 184 -24.91 16.12 2.76
C GLY A 184 -24.92 15.42 4.12
N SER A 185 -26.04 14.76 4.45
CA SER A 185 -26.22 13.95 5.66
C SER A 185 -26.29 12.45 5.36
N ALA A 186 -25.84 12.02 4.18
CA ALA A 186 -25.88 10.62 3.78
C ALA A 186 -24.96 9.76 4.66
N ILE A 187 -25.36 8.51 4.90
CA ILE A 187 -24.51 7.52 5.55
C ILE A 187 -23.35 7.20 4.61
N PRO A 188 -22.09 7.21 5.07
CA PRO A 188 -20.95 6.96 4.20
C PRO A 188 -20.94 5.51 3.70
N LYS A 189 -20.47 5.31 2.46
CA LYS A 189 -20.47 3.99 1.81
C LYS A 189 -19.11 3.69 1.19
N PRO A 190 -18.45 2.58 1.56
CA PRO A 190 -17.34 2.06 0.76
C PRO A 190 -17.80 1.86 -0.68
N SER A 191 -17.01 2.30 -1.65
CA SER A 191 -17.38 2.23 -3.07
C SER A 191 -16.14 2.04 -3.94
N VAL A 192 -16.31 1.40 -5.09
CA VAL A 192 -15.28 1.36 -6.14
C VAL A 192 -15.44 2.60 -7.01
N ILE A 193 -14.34 3.31 -7.24
CA ILE A 193 -14.26 4.43 -8.18
C ILE A 193 -13.51 4.00 -9.45
N ALA A 194 -13.77 4.70 -10.54
CA ALA A 194 -13.05 4.58 -11.80
C ALA A 194 -12.38 5.92 -12.10
N ILE A 195 -11.05 5.90 -12.25
CA ILE A 195 -10.24 7.06 -12.61
C ILE A 195 -9.79 6.88 -14.06
N GLU A 196 -10.15 7.83 -14.92
CA GLU A 196 -9.67 7.86 -16.30
C GLU A 196 -8.22 8.39 -16.32
N VAL A 197 -7.32 7.59 -16.87
CA VAL A 197 -5.91 7.92 -17.05
C VAL A 197 -5.72 8.31 -18.51
N GLY A 198 -5.51 9.62 -18.74
CA GLY A 198 -5.48 10.24 -20.07
C GLY A 198 -4.17 10.07 -20.82
#